data_AF-A0A950BFX5-F1
#
_entry.id   AF-A0A950BFX5-F1
#
_cell.length_a   1.000
_cell.length_b   1.000
_cell.length_c   1.000
_cell.angle_alpha   90.00
_cell.angle_beta   90.00
_cell.angle_gamma   90.00
#
_symmetry.space_group_name_H-M   'P 1'
#
loop_
_entity.id
_entity.type
_entity.pdbx_description
1 polymer ?
#
loop_
_entity_poly.entity_id
_entity_poly.type
_entity_poly.pdbx_seq_one_letter_code
_entity_poly.pdbx_strand_id
1 'polypeptide(L)'
;MNSSTIRIPVRKPFSVFATAISHGWYQTLPFRLSAGGVLQRAEQLMDGNVLLLEMWDEPSRKRGYRDAVVKVSGERANDAGVADEMARRATVMLHLDEDLRGFYALARRRRDLANVVKHGGGRVMRAPTLWEDVIKTVLGTNVLWSQAVVMINRVAELGDPYPGDPTLKAWPSPGRVVRAGEQHFRDVV
;
A
#
# COMPACT_ATOMS: atom_id res chain seq x y z
N MET A 1 -3.90 -17.50 -13.97
CA MET A 1 -4.60 -16.34 -13.36
C MET A 1 -4.51 -15.17 -14.32
N ASN A 2 -5.59 -14.41 -14.49
CA ASN A 2 -5.58 -13.22 -15.33
C ASN A 2 -4.74 -12.13 -14.66
N SER A 3 -4.17 -11.22 -15.47
CA SER A 3 -3.45 -10.07 -14.95
C SER A 3 -3.50 -8.86 -15.88
N SER A 4 -3.64 -7.67 -15.30
CA SER A 4 -3.55 -6.40 -16.02
C SER A 4 -2.44 -5.52 -15.45
N THR A 5 -2.03 -4.51 -16.21
CA THR A 5 -1.00 -3.55 -15.79
C THR A 5 -1.46 -2.14 -16.09
N ILE A 6 -1.50 -1.31 -15.05
CA ILE A 6 -1.90 0.09 -15.10
C ILE A 6 -0.66 0.95 -14.92
N ARG A 7 -0.58 2.08 -15.64
CA ARG A 7 0.49 3.06 -15.53
C ARG A 7 -0.08 4.43 -15.19
N ILE A 8 0.30 4.97 -14.04
CA ILE A 8 -0.17 6.26 -13.54
C ILE A 8 1.01 7.23 -13.59
N PRO A 9 1.00 8.25 -14.48
CA PRO A 9 2.12 9.17 -14.62
C PRO A 9 2.19 10.15 -13.44
N VAL A 10 3.28 10.09 -12.68
CA VAL A 10 3.54 10.97 -11.53
C VAL A 10 4.67 11.94 -11.85
N ARG A 11 4.51 13.22 -11.52
CA ARG A 11 5.52 14.23 -11.79
C ARG A 11 6.77 13.96 -10.96
N LYS A 12 7.95 14.00 -11.58
CA LYS A 12 9.24 13.86 -10.89
C LYS A 12 9.50 15.06 -9.96
N PRO A 13 10.22 14.86 -8.84
CA PRO A 13 10.72 13.59 -8.30
C PRO A 13 9.62 12.66 -7.75
N PHE A 14 9.77 11.34 -7.95
CA PHE A 14 8.87 10.30 -7.43
C PHE A 14 9.57 8.94 -7.38
N SER A 15 9.27 8.16 -6.35
CA SER A 15 9.62 6.74 -6.23
C SER A 15 8.57 6.01 -5.37
N VAL A 16 8.11 4.85 -5.82
CA VAL A 16 7.24 3.95 -5.04
C VAL A 16 8.01 3.43 -3.83
N PHE A 17 9.27 3.01 -4.01
CA PHE A 17 10.12 2.55 -2.92
C PHE A 17 10.27 3.62 -1.83
N ALA A 18 10.67 4.84 -2.20
CA ALA A 18 10.84 5.94 -1.23
C ALA A 18 9.53 6.30 -0.50
N THR A 19 8.39 6.18 -1.20
CA THR A 19 7.06 6.37 -0.60
C THR A 19 6.72 5.24 0.37
N ALA A 20 6.99 3.99 0.00
CA ALA A 20 6.71 2.82 0.82
C ALA A 20 7.50 2.82 2.14
N ILE A 21 8.79 3.19 2.08
CA ILE A 21 9.66 3.25 3.27
C ILE A 21 9.59 4.58 4.03
N SER A 22 8.64 5.46 3.70
CA SER A 22 8.45 6.75 4.37
C SER A 22 8.14 6.60 5.86
N HIS A 23 7.52 5.48 6.25
CA HIS A 23 7.22 5.11 7.63
C HIS A 23 7.03 3.60 7.77
N GLY A 24 6.50 3.13 8.91
CA GLY A 24 6.43 1.72 9.26
C GLY A 24 5.44 0.84 8.47
N TRP A 25 4.44 1.36 7.75
CA TRP A 25 3.38 0.49 7.16
C TRP A 25 3.88 -0.62 6.25
N TYR A 26 4.99 -0.45 5.54
CA TYR A 26 5.53 -1.51 4.69
C TYR A 26 5.98 -2.76 5.49
N GLN A 27 6.15 -2.63 6.81
CA GLN A 27 6.50 -3.72 7.74
C GLN A 27 5.26 -4.45 8.27
N THR A 28 4.05 -3.97 7.95
CA THR A 28 2.78 -4.52 8.43
C THR A 28 1.99 -5.15 7.31
N LEU A 29 1.41 -6.31 7.56
CA LEU A 29 0.49 -6.95 6.62
C LEU A 29 -0.75 -6.04 6.36
N PRO A 30 -1.33 -6.10 5.14
CA PRO A 30 -0.98 -7.02 4.06
C PRO A 30 0.16 -6.51 3.15
N PHE A 31 0.81 -5.38 3.49
CA PHE A 31 1.95 -4.89 2.72
C PHE A 31 3.16 -5.82 2.88
N ARG A 32 3.85 -6.05 1.76
CA ARG A 32 5.14 -6.72 1.69
C ARG A 32 6.03 -5.98 0.71
N LEU A 33 7.21 -5.58 1.14
CA LEU A 33 8.19 -4.92 0.27
C LEU A 33 9.26 -5.94 -0.12
N SER A 34 9.41 -6.20 -1.42
CA SER A 34 10.46 -7.07 -1.93
C SER A 34 11.83 -6.38 -1.87
N ALA A 35 12.91 -7.17 -1.89
CA ALA A 35 14.27 -6.63 -2.01
C ALA A 35 14.48 -5.80 -3.29
N GLY A 36 13.69 -6.06 -4.34
CA GLY A 36 13.69 -5.30 -5.60
C GLY A 36 12.88 -3.99 -5.55
N GLY A 37 12.32 -3.63 -4.39
CA GLY A 37 11.53 -2.41 -4.23
C GLY A 37 10.11 -2.47 -4.77
N VAL A 38 9.59 -3.68 -4.99
CA VAL A 38 8.19 -3.91 -5.38
C VAL A 38 7.35 -3.98 -4.11
N LEU A 39 6.38 -3.07 -3.98
CA LEU A 39 5.39 -3.09 -2.91
C LEU A 39 4.22 -3.98 -3.32
N GLN A 40 4.02 -5.07 -2.59
CA GLN A 40 2.99 -6.07 -2.82
C GLN A 40 1.93 -6.00 -1.72
N ARG A 41 0.66 -6.24 -2.07
CA ARG A 41 -0.40 -6.55 -1.10
C ARG A 41 -1.57 -7.27 -1.75
N ALA A 42 -2.28 -8.08 -0.99
CA ALA A 42 -3.58 -8.61 -1.41
C ALA A 42 -4.70 -7.62 -1.06
N GLU A 43 -5.67 -7.46 -1.95
CA GLU A 43 -6.81 -6.55 -1.84
C GLU A 43 -8.11 -7.28 -2.09
N GLN A 44 -9.07 -7.14 -1.17
CA GLN A 44 -10.43 -7.64 -1.34
C GLN A 44 -11.33 -6.57 -1.98
N LEU A 45 -12.08 -6.97 -3.00
CA LEU A 45 -13.18 -6.19 -3.59
C LEU A 45 -14.48 -6.39 -2.81
N MET A 46 -15.47 -5.52 -3.05
CA MET A 46 -16.76 -5.61 -2.35
C MET A 46 -17.53 -6.90 -2.62
N ASP A 47 -17.29 -7.55 -3.76
CA ASP A 47 -17.87 -8.85 -4.11
C ASP A 47 -17.14 -10.04 -3.46
N GLY A 48 -16.12 -9.77 -2.63
CA GLY A 48 -15.33 -10.78 -1.93
C GLY A 48 -14.12 -11.29 -2.71
N ASN A 49 -13.98 -10.94 -4.00
CA ASN A 49 -12.84 -11.36 -4.80
C ASN A 49 -11.54 -10.75 -4.24
N VAL A 50 -10.51 -11.58 -4.06
CA VAL A 50 -9.20 -11.15 -3.57
C VAL A 50 -8.21 -11.13 -4.73
N LEU A 51 -7.62 -9.97 -4.95
CA LEU A 51 -6.64 -9.70 -6.00
C LEU A 51 -5.27 -9.46 -5.38
N LEU A 52 -4.22 -9.73 -6.15
CA LEU A 52 -2.85 -9.37 -5.80
C LEU A 52 -2.43 -8.11 -6.54
N LEU A 53 -1.95 -7.12 -5.80
CA LEU A 53 -1.35 -5.90 -6.33
C LEU A 53 0.15 -5.96 -6.15
N GLU A 54 0.88 -5.64 -7.22
CA GLU A 54 2.31 -5.41 -7.21
C GLU A 54 2.56 -4.00 -7.76
N MET A 55 3.26 -3.16 -7.00
CA MET A 55 3.47 -1.75 -7.30
C MET A 55 4.96 -1.42 -7.34
N TRP A 56 5.39 -0.76 -8.41
CA TRP A 56 6.76 -0.24 -8.58
C TRP A 56 6.72 1.02 -9.44
N ASP A 57 7.87 1.65 -9.69
CA ASP A 57 7.96 2.77 -10.60
C ASP A 57 8.95 2.53 -11.75
N GLU A 58 8.63 3.05 -12.93
CA GLU A 58 9.48 2.98 -14.13
C GLU A 58 9.56 4.33 -14.88
N PRO A 59 10.57 4.54 -15.75
CA PRO A 59 10.63 5.73 -16.58
C PRO A 59 9.36 5.94 -17.40
N SER A 60 8.75 7.13 -17.28
CA SER A 60 7.56 7.49 -18.06
C SER A 60 7.91 7.91 -19.49
N ARG A 61 7.00 7.64 -20.43
CA ARG A 61 7.03 8.25 -21.77
C ARG A 61 6.77 9.76 -21.72
N LYS A 62 6.11 10.26 -20.66
CA LYS A 62 5.83 11.69 -20.48
C LYS A 62 7.04 12.39 -19.87
N ARG A 63 7.59 13.38 -20.59
CA ARG A 63 8.76 14.15 -20.13
C ARG A 63 8.49 14.81 -18.77
N GLY A 64 9.40 14.60 -17.82
CA GLY A 64 9.29 15.13 -16.46
C GLY A 64 8.43 14.28 -15.51
N TYR A 65 7.99 13.10 -15.94
CA TYR A 65 7.21 12.17 -15.14
C TYR A 65 7.94 10.83 -14.97
N ARG A 66 7.47 10.03 -14.01
CA ARG A 66 7.80 8.63 -13.76
C ARG A 66 6.46 7.90 -13.58
N ASP A 67 6.32 6.73 -14.17
CA ASP A 67 5.05 6.00 -14.09
C ASP A 67 5.06 5.15 -12.82
N ALA A 68 4.06 5.32 -11.96
CA ALA A 68 3.72 4.32 -10.95
C ALA A 68 2.99 3.18 -11.68
N VAL A 69 3.58 2.00 -11.65
CA VAL A 69 3.04 0.81 -12.29
C VAL A 69 2.32 -0.02 -11.25
N VAL A 70 1.10 -0.44 -11.58
CA VAL A 70 0.27 -1.32 -10.74
C VAL A 70 -0.06 -2.54 -11.57
N LYS A 71 0.51 -3.68 -11.23
CA LYS A 71 0.10 -4.98 -11.79
C LYS A 71 -0.93 -5.60 -10.86
N VAL A 72 -2.05 -5.99 -11.44
CA VAL A 72 -3.17 -6.64 -10.75
C VAL A 72 -3.24 -8.06 -11.25
N SER A 73 -3.24 -9.04 -10.34
CA SER A 73 -3.36 -10.46 -10.68
C SER A 73 -4.52 -11.10 -9.92
N GLY A 74 -5.29 -11.96 -10.59
CA GLY A 74 -6.42 -12.67 -9.98
C GLY A 74 -7.60 -12.84 -10.93
N GLU A 75 -8.71 -13.31 -10.38
CA GLU A 75 -9.97 -13.43 -11.13
C GLU A 75 -10.45 -12.04 -11.57
N ARG A 76 -10.89 -11.90 -12.82
CA ARG A 76 -11.39 -10.62 -13.38
C ARG A 76 -10.41 -9.45 -13.34
N ALA A 77 -9.11 -9.71 -13.15
CA ALA A 77 -8.09 -8.66 -13.15
C ALA A 77 -8.01 -7.83 -14.46
N ASN A 78 -8.53 -8.37 -15.57
CA ASN A 78 -8.59 -7.68 -16.87
C ASN A 78 -9.86 -6.84 -17.06
N ASP A 79 -10.82 -6.91 -16.14
CA ASP A 79 -12.04 -6.12 -16.21
C ASP A 79 -11.70 -4.64 -16.00
N ALA A 80 -12.23 -3.76 -16.86
CA ALA A 80 -11.94 -2.32 -16.80
C ALA A 80 -12.28 -1.72 -15.43
N GLY A 81 -13.44 -2.06 -14.86
CA GLY A 81 -13.84 -1.58 -13.53
C GLY A 81 -12.93 -2.04 -12.39
N VAL A 82 -12.33 -3.23 -12.51
CA VAL A 82 -11.32 -3.71 -11.55
C VAL A 82 -10.04 -2.90 -11.71
N ALA A 83 -9.59 -2.68 -12.94
CA ALA A 83 -8.40 -1.88 -13.21
C ALA A 83 -8.55 -0.44 -12.67
N ASP A 84 -9.69 0.21 -12.90
CA ASP A 84 -9.96 1.57 -12.41
C ASP A 84 -9.98 1.64 -10.89
N GLU A 85 -10.63 0.68 -10.21
CA GLU A 85 -10.66 0.63 -8.76
C GLU A 85 -9.26 0.38 -8.16
N MET A 86 -8.45 -0.49 -8.77
CA MET A 86 -7.07 -0.73 -8.32
C MET A 86 -6.17 0.49 -8.57
N ALA A 87 -6.36 1.20 -9.68
CA ALA A 87 -5.67 2.47 -9.94
C ALA A 87 -6.01 3.52 -8.88
N ARG A 88 -7.30 3.62 -8.51
CA ARG A 88 -7.79 4.53 -7.46
C ARG A 88 -7.18 4.17 -6.11
N ARG A 89 -7.19 2.90 -5.71
CA ARG A 89 -6.58 2.45 -4.45
C ARG A 89 -5.07 2.70 -4.41
N ALA A 90 -4.35 2.41 -5.49
CA ALA A 90 -2.92 2.72 -5.58
C ALA A 90 -2.64 4.22 -5.48
N THR A 91 -3.48 5.04 -6.12
CA THR A 91 -3.42 6.51 -6.00
C THR A 91 -3.59 6.96 -4.56
N VAL A 92 -4.58 6.41 -3.84
CA VAL A 92 -4.81 6.69 -2.42
C VAL A 92 -3.63 6.26 -1.57
N MET A 93 -3.17 5.01 -1.70
CA MET A 93 -2.09 4.44 -0.87
C MET A 93 -0.78 5.20 -1.01
N LEU A 94 -0.44 5.59 -2.23
CA LEU A 94 0.85 6.18 -2.56
C LEU A 94 0.79 7.71 -2.74
N HIS A 95 -0.37 8.33 -2.50
CA HIS A 95 -0.59 9.78 -2.70
C HIS A 95 -0.13 10.28 -4.08
N LEU A 96 -0.49 9.53 -5.14
CA LEU A 96 0.00 9.78 -6.49
C LEU A 96 -0.51 11.11 -7.09
N ASP A 97 -1.64 11.60 -6.58
CA ASP A 97 -2.29 12.85 -6.94
C ASP A 97 -1.72 14.08 -6.21
N GLU A 98 -0.89 13.87 -5.19
CA GLU A 98 -0.35 14.96 -4.38
C GLU A 98 0.68 15.81 -5.13
N ASP A 99 0.45 17.12 -5.14
CA ASP A 99 1.33 18.11 -5.77
C ASP A 99 2.43 18.59 -4.82
N LEU A 100 3.59 17.93 -4.89
CA LEU A 100 4.76 18.27 -4.09
C LEU A 100 5.67 19.33 -4.72
N ARG A 101 5.24 20.08 -5.75
CA ARG A 101 6.10 21.10 -6.40
C ARG A 101 6.64 22.14 -5.41
N GLY A 102 5.78 22.68 -4.56
CA GLY A 102 6.18 23.66 -3.53
C GLY A 102 7.16 23.07 -2.53
N PHE A 103 6.87 21.86 -2.05
CA PHE A 103 7.77 21.11 -1.17
C PHE A 103 9.16 20.91 -1.78
N TYR A 104 9.25 20.44 -3.02
CA TYR A 104 10.54 20.25 -3.69
C TYR A 104 11.27 21.56 -4.00
N ALA A 105 10.56 22.67 -4.21
CA ALA A 105 11.18 23.98 -4.36
C ALA A 105 11.88 24.44 -3.07
N LEU A 106 11.26 24.17 -1.91
CA LEU A 106 11.86 24.41 -0.60
C LEU A 106 13.02 23.45 -0.31
N ALA A 107 12.83 22.15 -0.56
CA ALA A 107 13.83 21.12 -0.30
C ALA A 107 15.14 21.36 -1.07
N ARG A 108 15.08 21.84 -2.32
CA ARG A 108 16.27 22.16 -3.12
C ARG A 108 17.14 23.27 -2.53
N ARG A 109 16.60 24.10 -1.64
CA ARG A 109 17.34 25.18 -0.97
C ARG A 109 18.06 24.71 0.30
N ARG A 110 17.84 23.45 0.70
CA ARG A 110 18.27 22.88 1.97
C ARG A 110 19.17 21.67 1.72
N ARG A 111 20.45 21.76 2.10
CA ARG A 111 21.42 20.66 1.88
C ARG A 111 21.03 19.38 2.62
N ASP A 112 20.42 19.51 3.80
CA ASP A 112 19.91 18.41 4.61
C ASP A 112 18.72 17.67 3.96
N LEU A 113 18.04 18.29 2.98
CA LEU A 113 16.94 17.69 2.23
C LEU A 113 17.34 17.24 0.81
N ALA A 114 18.63 17.27 0.46
CA ALA A 114 19.10 16.88 -0.86
C ALA A 114 18.70 15.43 -1.22
N ASN A 115 18.73 14.52 -0.24
CA ASN A 115 18.34 13.12 -0.43
C ASN A 115 16.85 12.95 -0.75
N VAL A 116 15.98 13.80 -0.19
CA VAL A 116 14.53 13.78 -0.48
C VAL A 116 14.29 14.06 -1.96
N VAL A 117 14.94 15.10 -2.51
CA VAL A 117 14.81 15.45 -3.93
C VAL A 117 15.44 14.38 -4.83
N LYS A 118 16.62 13.87 -4.45
CA LYS A 118 17.37 12.87 -5.21
C LYS A 118 16.60 11.55 -5.34
N HIS A 119 15.99 11.09 -4.26
CA HIS A 119 15.31 9.79 -4.20
C HIS A 119 13.80 9.87 -4.44
N GLY A 120 13.25 11.08 -4.66
CA GLY A 120 11.81 11.25 -4.86
C GLY A 120 10.97 11.00 -3.61
N GLY A 121 11.53 11.24 -2.43
CA GLY A 121 10.81 11.17 -1.15
C GLY A 121 9.89 12.36 -0.93
N GLY A 122 9.10 12.31 0.15
CA GLY A 122 8.19 13.39 0.56
C GLY A 122 6.73 12.97 0.68
N ARG A 123 6.32 11.90 -0.01
CA ARG A 123 5.01 11.28 0.16
C ARG A 123 5.03 10.33 1.36
N VAL A 124 3.91 10.27 2.06
CA VAL A 124 3.70 9.38 3.22
C VAL A 124 2.68 8.33 2.79
N MET A 125 3.05 7.05 2.82
CA MET A 125 2.13 5.98 2.40
C MET A 125 0.94 5.87 3.37
N ARG A 126 -0.19 5.33 2.91
CA ARG A 126 -1.32 4.95 3.77
C ARG A 126 -1.99 3.66 3.30
N ALA A 127 -2.91 3.12 4.08
CA ALA A 127 -3.76 2.03 3.63
C ALA A 127 -4.78 2.50 2.56
N PRO A 128 -5.37 1.58 1.78
CA PRO A 128 -6.38 1.93 0.78
C PRO A 128 -7.75 2.28 1.40
N THR A 129 -7.95 1.99 2.69
CA THR A 129 -9.21 2.24 3.40
C THR A 129 -8.96 2.89 4.75
N LEU A 130 -9.87 3.77 5.17
CA LEU A 130 -9.85 4.36 6.52
C LEU A 130 -9.96 3.29 7.61
N TRP A 131 -10.74 2.23 7.35
CA TRP A 131 -10.89 1.09 8.24
C TRP A 131 -9.54 0.47 8.64
N GLU A 132 -8.69 0.17 7.65
CA GLU A 132 -7.37 -0.39 7.92
C GLU A 132 -6.49 0.59 8.70
N ASP A 133 -6.41 1.86 8.28
CA ASP A 133 -5.58 2.85 8.97
C ASP A 133 -6.02 3.09 10.41
N VAL A 134 -7.33 3.12 10.69
CA VAL A 134 -7.86 3.32 12.05
C VAL A 134 -7.48 2.15 12.95
N ILE A 135 -7.73 0.91 12.51
CA ILE A 135 -7.41 -0.27 13.33
C ILE A 135 -5.92 -0.36 13.58
N LYS A 136 -5.09 -0.17 12.55
CA LYS A 136 -3.64 -0.19 12.74
C LYS A 136 -3.15 0.94 13.64
N THR A 137 -3.79 2.11 13.60
CA THR A 137 -3.49 3.23 14.51
C THR A 137 -3.83 2.90 15.96
N VAL A 138 -5.00 2.30 16.21
CA VAL A 138 -5.39 1.84 17.55
C VAL A 138 -4.37 0.84 18.09
N LEU A 139 -3.97 -0.16 17.28
CA LEU A 139 -2.95 -1.14 17.66
C LEU A 139 -1.55 -0.54 17.82
N GLY A 140 -1.27 0.61 17.21
CA GLY A 140 -0.02 1.34 17.38
C GLY A 140 0.03 2.26 18.59
N THR A 141 -1.06 2.38 19.36
CA THR A 141 -1.17 3.37 20.44
C THR A 141 -0.47 2.90 21.71
N ASN A 142 0.42 3.72 22.27
CA ASN A 142 1.12 3.49 23.54
C ASN A 142 1.92 2.17 23.62
N VAL A 143 2.39 1.65 22.49
CA VAL A 143 3.22 0.44 22.41
C VAL A 143 4.48 0.71 21.59
N LEU A 144 5.48 -0.16 21.74
CA LEU A 144 6.63 -0.15 20.84
C LEU A 144 6.21 -0.55 19.42
N TRP A 145 6.89 0.00 18.41
CA TRP A 145 6.59 -0.32 17.01
C TRP A 145 6.67 -1.82 16.71
N SER A 146 7.63 -2.55 17.30
CA SER A 146 7.74 -4.00 17.15
C SER A 146 6.53 -4.75 17.68
N GLN A 147 5.89 -4.25 18.76
CA GLN A 147 4.67 -4.82 19.32
C GLN A 147 3.45 -4.49 18.43
N ALA A 148 3.38 -3.25 17.92
CA ALA A 148 2.36 -2.84 16.97
C ALA A 148 2.36 -3.73 15.72
N VAL A 149 3.54 -3.99 15.14
CA VAL A 149 3.70 -4.88 13.99
C VAL A 149 3.17 -6.28 14.28
N VAL A 150 3.46 -6.84 15.46
CA VAL A 150 2.97 -8.17 15.86
C VAL A 150 1.44 -8.20 15.92
N MET A 151 0.82 -7.25 16.64
CA MET A 151 -0.64 -7.17 16.77
C MET A 151 -1.33 -6.94 15.41
N ILE A 152 -0.82 -6.01 14.60
CA ILE A 152 -1.36 -5.71 13.27
C ILE A 152 -1.30 -6.95 12.37
N ASN A 153 -0.18 -7.67 12.39
CA ASN A 153 -0.02 -8.88 11.57
C ASN A 153 -0.95 -10.00 12.05
N ARG A 154 -1.16 -10.16 13.35
CA ARG A 154 -2.15 -11.11 13.91
C ARG A 154 -3.58 -10.79 13.48
N VAL A 155 -3.96 -9.51 13.46
CA VAL A 155 -5.27 -9.10 12.92
C VAL A 155 -5.36 -9.38 11.43
N ALA A 156 -4.29 -9.14 10.66
CA ALA A 156 -4.27 -9.43 9.23
C ALA A 156 -4.51 -10.92 8.89
N GLU A 157 -4.21 -11.85 9.82
CA GLU A 157 -4.48 -13.28 9.63
C GLU A 157 -5.97 -13.64 9.53
N LEU A 158 -6.86 -12.75 9.99
CA LEU A 158 -8.32 -12.88 9.84
C LEU A 158 -8.81 -12.56 8.41
N GLY A 159 -7.90 -12.05 7.56
CA GLY A 159 -8.15 -11.72 6.17
C GLY A 159 -8.48 -12.91 5.29
N ASP A 160 -9.19 -12.66 4.19
CA ASP A 160 -9.43 -13.68 3.18
C ASP A 160 -8.16 -13.91 2.34
N PRO A 161 -7.80 -15.19 2.08
CA PRO A 161 -6.60 -15.51 1.32
C PRO A 161 -6.75 -15.16 -0.15
N TYR A 162 -5.67 -14.71 -0.75
CA TYR A 162 -5.55 -14.61 -2.20
C TYR A 162 -5.56 -16.01 -2.81
N PRO A 163 -6.46 -16.32 -3.77
CA PRO A 163 -6.57 -17.67 -4.33
C PRO A 163 -5.28 -18.21 -4.95
N GLY A 164 -4.41 -17.34 -5.46
CA GLY A 164 -3.15 -17.76 -6.09
C GLY A 164 -1.99 -18.02 -5.13
N ASP A 165 -2.10 -17.57 -3.89
CA ASP A 165 -1.14 -17.83 -2.83
C ASP A 165 -1.82 -17.60 -1.48
N PRO A 166 -2.24 -18.68 -0.77
CA PRO A 166 -2.95 -18.56 0.50
C PRO A 166 -2.14 -17.93 1.64
N THR A 167 -0.82 -17.77 1.47
CA THR A 167 0.03 -17.06 2.44
C THR A 167 -0.12 -15.54 2.34
N LEU A 168 -0.74 -15.05 1.26
CA LEU A 168 -1.09 -13.66 1.06
C LEU A 168 -2.56 -13.49 1.41
N LYS A 169 -2.86 -12.67 2.43
CA LYS A 169 -4.23 -12.38 2.86
C LYS A 169 -4.54 -10.90 2.66
N ALA A 170 -5.76 -10.58 2.25
CA ALA A 170 -6.24 -9.21 2.25
C ALA A 170 -6.40 -8.72 3.70
N TRP A 171 -6.47 -7.40 3.93
CA TRP A 171 -6.85 -6.89 5.24
C TRP A 171 -8.27 -7.35 5.61
N PRO A 172 -8.55 -7.81 6.86
CA PRO A 172 -9.87 -8.30 7.23
C PRO A 172 -10.96 -7.21 7.11
N SER A 173 -12.12 -7.61 6.59
CA SER A 173 -13.32 -6.79 6.61
C SER A 173 -13.82 -6.56 8.05
N PRO A 174 -14.60 -5.49 8.31
CA PRO A 174 -15.19 -5.26 9.63
C PRO A 174 -15.97 -6.47 10.15
N GLY A 175 -16.71 -7.17 9.28
CA GLY A 175 -17.44 -8.37 9.66
C GLY A 175 -16.55 -9.55 10.09
N ARG A 176 -15.34 -9.69 9.54
CA ARG A 176 -14.36 -10.70 9.99
C ARG A 176 -13.85 -10.38 11.39
N VAL A 177 -13.54 -9.11 11.66
CA VAL A 177 -13.12 -8.64 12.98
C VAL A 177 -14.22 -8.84 14.03
N VAL A 178 -15.46 -8.47 13.72
CA VAL A 178 -16.60 -8.70 14.63
C VAL A 178 -16.81 -10.18 14.93
N ARG A 179 -16.69 -11.06 13.92
CA ARG A 179 -16.84 -12.51 14.11
C ARG A 179 -15.72 -13.14 14.94
N ALA A 180 -14.51 -12.58 14.92
CA ALA A 180 -13.41 -13.05 15.76
C ALA A 180 -13.69 -12.82 17.25
N GLY A 181 -14.41 -11.73 17.57
CA GLY A 181 -14.89 -11.42 18.92
C GLY A 181 -13.79 -10.97 19.88
N GLU A 182 -14.20 -10.39 21.01
CA GLU A 182 -13.28 -9.81 21.99
C GLU A 182 -12.25 -10.81 22.53
N GLN A 183 -12.66 -12.05 22.78
CA GLN A 183 -11.78 -13.09 23.31
C GLN A 183 -10.57 -13.34 22.39
N HIS A 184 -10.77 -13.36 21.08
CA HIS A 184 -9.67 -13.51 20.13
C HIS A 184 -8.68 -12.34 20.22
N PHE A 185 -9.17 -11.11 20.34
CA PHE A 185 -8.33 -9.92 20.47
C PHE A 185 -7.57 -9.88 21.80
N ARG A 186 -8.12 -10.48 22.85
CA ARG A 186 -7.44 -10.58 24.15
C ARG A 186 -6.34 -11.65 24.16
N ASP A 187 -6.62 -12.79 23.55
CA ASP A 187 -5.79 -14.00 23.70
C ASP A 187 -4.76 -14.15 22.57
N VAL A 188 -5.07 -13.65 21.37
CA VAL A 188 -4.26 -13.85 20.16
C VAL A 188 -3.58 -12.58 19.69
N VAL A 189 -4.31 -11.46 19.61
CA VAL A 189 -3.80 -10.18 19.06
C VAL A 189 -2.86 -9.53 20.06
#